data_AF-A0A1H4H6B7-F1
#
_entry.id   AF-A0A1H4H6B7-F1
#
_cell.length_a   1.000
_cell.length_b   1.000
_cell.length_c   1.000
_cell.angle_alpha   90.00
_cell.angle_beta   90.00
_cell.angle_gamma   90.00
#
_symmetry.space_group_name_H-M   'P 1'
#
loop_
_entity.id
_entity.type
_entity.pdbx_description
1 polymer ?
#
loop_
_entity_poly.entity_id
_entity_poly.type
_entity_poly.pdbx_seq_one_letter_code
_entity_poly.pdbx_strand_id
1 'polypeptide(L)' 'MAKLHFRPYIPNQTVLFPQRIDENIAANDPVRIVNAVIDNLNLESFKKLYKETGRCPYHPKMMLKVII' A
#
# COMPACT_ATOMS: atom_id res chain seq x y z
N MET A 1 7.72 2.27 -24.97
CA MET A 1 6.78 1.57 -24.07
C MET A 1 6.49 2.48 -22.89
N ALA A 2 5.24 2.63 -22.49
CA ALA A 2 4.87 3.55 -21.42
C ALA A 2 5.20 2.88 -20.08
N LYS A 3 6.07 3.48 -19.27
CA LYS A 3 6.45 2.89 -17.98
C LYS A 3 5.23 2.86 -17.04
N LEU A 4 4.92 1.69 -16.48
CA LEU A 4 3.86 1.56 -15.47
C LEU A 4 4.13 2.50 -14.29
N HIS A 5 3.26 3.49 -14.11
CA HIS A 5 3.35 4.49 -13.06
C HIS A 5 2.22 4.30 -12.04
N PHE A 6 2.57 3.90 -10.83
CA PHE A 6 1.64 3.82 -9.72
C PHE A 6 1.49 5.17 -9.05
N ARG A 7 0.30 5.43 -8.49
CA ARG A 7 0.12 6.53 -7.54
C ARG A 7 1.10 6.36 -6.36
N PRO A 8 1.69 7.46 -5.87
CA PRO A 8 2.57 7.39 -4.72
C PRO A 8 1.83 6.78 -3.53
N TYR A 9 2.45 5.79 -2.91
CA TYR A 9 1.96 5.16 -1.70
C TYR A 9 2.98 5.39 -0.60
N ILE A 10 2.69 6.40 0.24
CA ILE A 10 3.51 6.82 1.36
C ILE A 10 2.68 6.59 2.62
N PRO A 11 2.63 5.35 3.15
CA PRO A 11 1.99 5.10 4.44
C PRO A 11 2.76 5.82 5.54
N ASN A 12 2.11 6.06 6.67
CA ASN A 12 2.76 6.54 7.89
C ASN A 12 3.43 7.93 7.76
N GLN A 13 2.92 8.79 6.88
CA GLN A 13 3.45 10.12 6.69
C GLN A 13 3.18 10.98 7.93
N THR A 14 4.24 11.48 8.56
CA THR A 14 4.12 12.50 9.61
C THR A 14 3.69 13.81 8.97
N VAL A 15 2.46 14.24 9.25
CA VAL A 15 1.89 15.52 8.82
C VAL A 15 1.52 16.34 10.05
N LEU A 16 1.58 17.68 9.93
CA LEU A 16 1.27 18.58 11.06
C LEU A 16 -0.17 18.40 11.55
N PHE A 17 -1.09 18.24 10.60
CA PHE A 17 -2.49 17.85 10.75
C PHE A 17 -2.89 17.17 9.43
N PRO A 18 -3.77 16.15 9.36
CA PRO A 18 -4.54 15.46 10.41
C PRO A 18 -3.80 14.28 11.08
N GLN A 19 -4.35 13.77 12.19
CA GLN A 19 -3.82 12.59 12.89
C GLN A 19 -3.74 11.37 11.98
N ARG A 20 -2.70 10.54 12.16
CA ARG A 20 -2.55 9.35 11.34
C ARG A 20 -3.52 8.29 11.82
N ILE A 21 -4.22 7.66 10.89
CA ILE A 21 -5.24 6.64 11.20
C ILE A 21 -4.61 5.44 11.93
N ASP A 22 -3.34 5.13 11.65
CA ASP A 22 -2.63 4.02 12.27
C ASP A 22 -2.15 4.30 13.71
N GLU A 23 -2.21 5.54 14.19
CA GLU A 23 -1.83 5.89 15.58
C GLU A 23 -2.82 5.32 16.61
N ASN A 24 -4.08 5.14 16.21
CA ASN A 24 -5.11 4.56 17.07
C ASN A 24 -5.04 3.02 17.16
N ILE A 25 -4.14 2.38 16.41
CA ILE A 25 -3.94 0.93 16.43
C ILE A 25 -2.87 0.60 17.45
N ALA A 26 -3.21 -0.23 18.45
CA ALA A 26 -2.26 -0.65 19.47
C ALA A 26 -1.00 -1.32 18.87
N ALA A 27 0.14 -1.21 19.55
CA ALA A 27 1.40 -1.79 19.07
C ALA A 27 1.34 -3.31 18.95
N ASN A 28 0.58 -3.97 19.85
CA ASN A 28 0.41 -5.43 19.89
C ASN A 28 -0.83 -5.90 19.12
N ASP A 29 -1.48 -5.03 18.35
CA ASP A 29 -2.66 -5.39 17.58
C ASP A 29 -2.29 -6.38 16.45
N PRO A 30 -3.05 -7.48 16.27
CA PRO A 30 -2.76 -8.49 15.23
C PRO A 30 -2.74 -7.91 13.81
N VAL A 31 -3.43 -6.80 13.53
CA VAL A 31 -3.39 -6.12 12.21
C VAL A 31 -1.97 -5.67 11.86
N ARG A 32 -1.11 -5.37 12.85
CA ARG A 32 0.30 -5.03 12.61
C ARG A 32 1.08 -6.20 12.01
N ILE A 33 0.73 -7.43 12.37
CA ILE A 33 1.33 -8.66 11.81
C ILE A 33 0.92 -8.78 10.34
N VAL A 34 -0.37 -8.64 10.03
CA VAL A 34 -0.87 -8.68 8.64
C VAL A 34 -0.19 -7.60 7.79
N ASN A 35 -0.10 -6.37 8.32
CA ASN A 35 0.58 -5.28 7.64
C ASN A 35 2.06 -5.63 7.34
N ALA A 36 2.78 -6.16 8.33
CA ALA A 36 4.18 -6.57 8.18
C ALA A 36 4.35 -7.71 7.16
N VAL A 37 3.45 -8.69 7.14
CA VAL A 37 3.47 -9.76 6.15
C VAL A 37 3.31 -9.18 4.74
N ILE A 38 2.28 -8.36 4.52
CA ILE A 38 2.04 -7.72 3.21
C ILE A 38 3.22 -6.83 2.80
N ASP A 39 3.88 -6.17 3.75
CA ASP A 39 5.03 -5.34 3.47
C ASP A 39 6.25 -6.11 2.96
N ASN A 40 6.38 -7.38 3.34
CA ASN A 40 7.47 -8.28 2.95
C ASN A 40 7.14 -9.18 1.74
N LEU A 41 5.90 -9.18 1.24
CA LEU A 41 5.53 -9.96 0.06
C LEU A 41 6.20 -9.44 -1.22
N ASN A 42 6.66 -10.36 -2.06
CA ASN A 42 7.11 -10.05 -3.41
C ASN A 42 5.89 -9.82 -4.33
N LEU A 43 5.73 -8.59 -4.82
CA LEU A 43 4.59 -8.17 -5.63
C LEU A 43 4.88 -8.09 -7.14
N GLU A 44 6.02 -8.59 -7.61
CA GLU A 44 6.36 -8.56 -9.05
C GLU A 44 5.31 -9.25 -9.92
N SER A 45 4.76 -10.38 -9.46
CA SER A 45 3.68 -11.09 -10.16
C SER A 45 2.40 -10.25 -10.28
N PHE A 46 2.07 -9.46 -9.25
CA PHE A 46 0.91 -8.58 -9.28
C PHE A 46 1.10 -7.43 -10.26
N LYS A 47 2.32 -6.89 -10.41
CA LYS A 47 2.60 -5.81 -11.38
C LYS A 47 2.25 -6.21 -12.82
N LYS A 48 2.39 -7.49 -13.17
CA LYS A 48 2.05 -8.04 -14.49
C LYS A 48 0.55 -8.02 -14.79
N LEU A 49 -0.31 -7.93 -13.76
CA LEU A 49 -1.77 -7.86 -13.92
C LEU A 49 -2.25 -6.44 -14.27
N TYR A 50 -1.42 -5.42 -14.03
CA TYR A 50 -1.77 -4.04 -14.32
C TYR A 50 -1.52 -3.68 -15.78
N LYS A 51 -2.40 -2.84 -16.32
CA LYS A 51 -2.27 -2.28 -17.67
C LYS A 51 -1.52 -0.95 -17.60
N GLU A 52 -0.65 -0.72 -18.57
CA GLU A 52 0.11 0.54 -18.72
C GLU A 52 -0.76 1.69 -19.27
N THR A 53 -1.93 1.38 -19.83
CA THR A 53 -2.83 2.34 -20.46
C THR A 53 -3.92 2.81 -19.51
N GLY A 54 -4.28 4.10 -19.60
CA GLY A 54 -5.34 4.70 -18.79
C GLY A 54 -4.81 5.45 -17.57
N ARG A 55 -5.61 5.47 -16.50
CA ARG A 55 -5.29 6.22 -15.29
C ARG A 55 -4.28 5.46 -14.44
N CYS A 56 -3.35 6.19 -13.81
CA CYS A 56 -2.34 5.62 -12.93
C CYS A 56 -2.99 4.74 -11.85
N PRO A 57 -2.69 3.43 -11.80
CA PRO A 57 -3.26 2.53 -10.82
C PRO A 57 -2.76 2.84 -9.41
N TYR A 58 -3.51 2.37 -8.42
CA TYR A 58 -3.04 2.35 -7.04
C TYR A 58 -1.93 1.31 -6.85
N HIS A 59 -1.07 1.53 -5.86
CA HIS A 59 0.01 0.61 -5.56
C HIS A 59 -0.53 -0.76 -5.09
N PRO A 60 -0.02 -1.90 -5.61
CA PRO A 60 -0.55 -3.24 -5.27
C PRO A 60 -0.49 -3.54 -3.78
N LYS A 61 0.58 -3.09 -3.10
CA LYS A 61 0.72 -3.18 -1.63
C LYS A 61 -0.40 -2.48 -0.86
N MET A 62 -0.84 -1.31 -1.34
CA MET A 62 -1.94 -0.57 -0.71
C MET A 62 -3.25 -1.33 -0.91
N MET A 63 -3.50 -1.80 -2.14
CA MET A 63 -4.70 -2.57 -2.47
C MET A 63 -4.83 -3.85 -1.64
N LEU A 64 -3.74 -4.59 -1.44
CA LEU A 64 -3.76 -5.80 -0.61
C LEU A 64 -4.15 -5.50 0.84
N LYS A 65 -3.64 -4.41 1.43
CA LYS A 65 -3.98 -3.99 2.80
C LYS A 65 -5.42 -3.50 2.97
N VAL A 66 -6.12 -3.20 1.87
CA VAL A 66 -7.54 -2.80 1.90
C VAL A 66 -8.46 -4.01 1.79
N ILE A 67 -8.00 -5.07 1.11
CA ILE A 67 -8.80 -6.28 0.86
C ILE A 67 -8.70 -7.27 2.02
N ILE A 68 -7.54 -7.37 2.66
CA ILE A 68 -7.21 -8.29 3.75
C ILE A 68 -7.36 -7.57 5.08
#